data_AF-A0A7S2ARL8-F1
#
_entry.id   AF-A0A7S2ARL8-F1
#
_cell.length_a   1.000
_cell.length_b   1.000
_cell.length_c   1.000
_cell.angle_alpha   90.00
_cell.angle_beta   90.00
_cell.angle_gamma   90.00
#
_symmetry.space_group_name_H-M   'P 1'
#
loop_
_entity.id
_entity.type
_entity.pdbx_description
1 polymer ?
#
loop_
_entity_poly.entity_id
_entity_poly.type
_entity_poly.pdbx_seq_one_letter_code
_entity_poly.pdbx_strand_id
1 'polypeptide(L)'
;SVAAGRLAKPDVGLLSFGEVMDQSRSIIEAAGDLPIIVDADTGYGNGVNCHRTVSLYAKLGFAGILIEDQEWPKSCGHVGPKRVVNKDEAVARIRAACDARDEVAAMTGQ
;
A
#
# COMPACT_ATOMS: atom_id res chain seq x y z
N SER A 1 -12.93 3.53 -2.43
CA SER A 1 -12.29 2.33 -2.98
C SER A 1 -11.85 2.59 -4.40
N VAL A 2 -10.57 2.36 -4.72
CA VAL A 2 -10.04 2.51 -6.09
C VAL A 2 -10.63 1.46 -7.03
N ALA A 3 -10.84 0.22 -6.56
CA ALA A 3 -11.35 -0.88 -7.41
C ALA A 3 -12.74 -0.55 -7.99
N ALA A 4 -13.63 -0.02 -7.16
CA ALA A 4 -14.95 0.40 -7.59
C ALA A 4 -14.90 1.61 -8.52
N GLY A 5 -14.14 2.66 -8.14
CA GLY A 5 -14.10 3.91 -8.91
C GLY A 5 -13.40 3.80 -10.26
N ARG A 6 -12.34 2.99 -10.36
CA ARG A 6 -11.50 2.87 -11.55
C ARG A 6 -11.93 1.73 -12.48
N LEU A 7 -12.28 0.57 -11.92
CA LEU A 7 -12.53 -0.66 -12.69
C LEU A 7 -13.99 -1.12 -12.67
N ALA A 8 -14.84 -0.52 -11.82
CA ALA A 8 -16.17 -1.06 -11.51
C ALA A 8 -16.11 -2.53 -11.08
N LYS A 9 -15.11 -2.89 -10.26
CA LYS A 9 -14.86 -4.25 -9.77
C LYS A 9 -14.88 -4.33 -8.24
N PRO A 10 -15.14 -5.52 -7.67
CA PRO A 10 -15.09 -5.74 -6.24
C PRO A 10 -13.65 -5.67 -5.70
N ASP A 11 -13.54 -5.40 -4.40
CA ASP A 11 -12.27 -5.34 -3.67
C ASP A 11 -11.78 -6.74 -3.28
N VAL A 12 -11.16 -7.43 -4.25
CA VAL A 12 -10.71 -8.82 -4.14
C VAL A 12 -9.30 -9.03 -4.70
N GLY A 13 -8.45 -8.00 -4.59
CA GLY A 13 -7.05 -8.07 -5.06
C GLY A 13 -6.90 -8.10 -6.58
N LEU A 14 -7.83 -7.48 -7.33
CA LEU A 14 -7.73 -7.39 -8.80
C LEU A 14 -6.84 -6.25 -9.28
N LEU A 15 -6.71 -5.19 -8.48
CA LEU A 15 -5.85 -4.06 -8.81
C LEU A 15 -4.39 -4.45 -8.67
N SER A 16 -3.62 -4.20 -9.72
CA SER A 16 -2.16 -4.27 -9.68
C SER A 16 -1.57 -3.01 -9.05
N PHE A 17 -0.34 -3.12 -8.52
CA PHE A 17 0.44 -1.97 -8.04
C PHE A 17 0.47 -0.82 -9.07
N GLY A 18 0.66 -1.14 -10.35
CA GLY A 18 0.76 -0.13 -11.40
C GLY A 18 -0.53 0.69 -11.55
N GLU A 19 -1.69 0.04 -11.49
CA GLU A 19 -2.99 0.70 -11.59
C GLU A 19 -3.30 1.57 -10.36
N VAL A 20 -2.96 1.09 -9.16
CA VAL A 20 -3.12 1.89 -7.93
C VAL A 20 -2.15 3.06 -7.95
N MET A 21 -0.90 2.87 -8.36
CA MET A 21 0.10 3.92 -8.42
C MET A 21 -0.27 5.00 -9.44
N ASP A 22 -0.80 4.63 -10.60
CA ASP A 22 -1.33 5.58 -11.58
C ASP A 22 -2.46 6.43 -11.00
N GLN A 23 -3.45 5.79 -10.37
CA GLN A 23 -4.53 6.50 -9.69
C GLN A 23 -4.02 7.42 -8.56
N SER A 24 -3.00 6.97 -7.84
CA SER A 24 -2.43 7.66 -6.69
C SER A 24 -1.77 8.97 -7.08
N ARG A 25 -1.14 9.05 -8.26
CA ARG A 25 -0.56 10.30 -8.79
C ARG A 25 -1.64 11.36 -8.98
N SER A 26 -2.75 11.01 -9.64
CA SER A 26 -3.86 11.92 -9.85
C SER A 26 -4.51 12.38 -8.53
N ILE A 27 -4.56 11.50 -7.52
CA ILE A 27 -5.09 11.85 -6.20
C ILE A 27 -4.18 12.86 -5.50
N ILE A 28 -2.87 12.61 -5.44
CA ILE A 28 -1.93 13.52 -4.76
C ILE A 28 -1.89 14.89 -5.45
N GLU A 29 -1.86 14.92 -6.79
CA GLU A 29 -1.89 16.17 -7.55
C GLU A 29 -3.15 16.99 -7.22
N ALA A 30 -4.32 16.34 -7.16
CA ALA A 30 -5.57 17.01 -6.83
C ALA A 30 -5.68 17.41 -5.34
N ALA A 31 -5.04 16.66 -4.44
CA ALA A 31 -5.09 16.88 -3.00
C ALA A 31 -4.23 18.07 -2.54
N GLY A 32 -3.17 18.41 -3.28
CA GLY A 32 -2.22 19.46 -2.88
C GLY A 32 -1.54 19.12 -1.56
N ASP A 33 -1.62 20.04 -0.58
CA ASP A 33 -0.96 19.90 0.73
C ASP A 33 -1.72 19.03 1.74
N LEU A 34 -2.89 18.47 1.36
CA LEU A 34 -3.68 17.66 2.28
C LEU A 34 -2.96 16.31 2.57
N PRO A 35 -2.73 15.93 3.84
CA PRO A 35 -2.13 14.64 4.16
C PRO A 35 -3.03 13.47 3.74
N ILE A 36 -2.56 12.62 2.82
CA ILE A 36 -3.30 11.44 2.35
C ILE A 36 -2.64 10.16 2.87
N ILE A 37 -3.47 9.21 3.32
CA ILE A 37 -3.07 7.84 3.65
C ILE A 37 -3.53 6.92 2.52
N VAL A 38 -2.63 6.04 2.04
CA VAL A 38 -2.94 5.06 1.00
C VAL A 38 -3.17 3.66 1.55
N ASP A 39 -4.13 2.95 0.98
CA ASP A 39 -4.29 1.51 1.13
C ASP A 39 -3.41 0.80 0.10
N ALA A 40 -2.40 0.06 0.57
CA ALA A 40 -1.45 -0.65 -0.28
C ALA A 40 -1.65 -2.17 -0.23
N ASP A 41 -2.85 -2.63 0.12
CA ASP A 41 -3.20 -4.05 0.19
C ASP A 41 -2.18 -4.79 1.08
N THR A 42 -1.55 -5.85 0.56
CA THR A 42 -0.53 -6.64 1.25
C THR A 42 0.91 -6.15 1.01
N GLY A 43 1.10 -5.01 0.34
CA GLY A 43 2.42 -4.52 -0.08
C GLY A 43 2.92 -5.10 -1.42
N TYR A 44 2.02 -5.76 -2.18
CA TYR A 44 2.24 -6.28 -3.53
C TYR A 44 3.33 -7.35 -3.66
N GLY A 45 3.56 -8.13 -2.61
CA GLY A 45 4.46 -9.27 -2.61
C GLY A 45 5.09 -9.54 -1.24
N ASN A 46 6.39 -9.83 -1.22
CA ASN A 46 7.14 -10.06 0.01
C ASN A 46 7.74 -8.75 0.57
N GLY A 47 8.63 -8.85 1.57
CA GLY A 47 9.29 -7.68 2.17
C GLY A 47 10.00 -6.76 1.15
N VAL A 48 10.62 -7.30 0.09
CA VAL A 48 11.27 -6.49 -0.95
C VAL A 48 10.24 -5.69 -1.74
N ASN A 49 9.11 -6.30 -2.08
CA ASN A 49 8.00 -5.59 -2.74
C ASN A 49 7.42 -4.52 -1.81
N CYS A 50 7.27 -4.84 -0.53
CA CYS A 50 6.75 -3.92 0.49
C CYS A 50 7.65 -2.69 0.66
N HIS A 51 8.96 -2.88 0.76
CA HIS A 51 9.95 -1.79 0.82
C HIS A 51 9.84 -0.88 -0.41
N ARG A 52 9.84 -1.47 -1.62
CA ARG A 52 9.67 -0.72 -2.87
C ARG A 52 8.36 0.07 -2.88
N THR A 53 7.27 -0.55 -2.45
CA THR A 53 5.93 0.06 -2.39
C THR A 53 5.93 1.30 -1.51
N VAL A 54 6.42 1.16 -0.27
CA VAL A 54 6.48 2.26 0.70
C VAL A 54 7.41 3.38 0.22
N SER A 55 8.58 3.02 -0.29
CA SER A 55 9.53 3.99 -0.86
C SER A 55 8.90 4.84 -1.96
N LEU A 56 8.11 4.23 -2.85
CA LEU A 56 7.47 4.93 -3.96
C LEU A 56 6.29 5.78 -3.51
N TYR A 57 5.48 5.32 -2.56
CA TYR A 57 4.37 6.11 -2.02
C TYR A 57 4.87 7.31 -1.19
N ALA A 58 5.90 7.12 -0.36
CA ALA A 58 6.51 8.21 0.39
C ALA A 58 7.09 9.28 -0.56
N LYS A 59 7.85 8.87 -1.58
CA LYS A 59 8.38 9.79 -2.61
C LYS A 59 7.30 10.51 -3.41
N LEU A 60 6.13 9.87 -3.59
CA LEU A 60 5.00 10.48 -4.27
C LEU A 60 4.31 11.54 -3.38
N GLY A 61 4.52 11.53 -2.07
CA GLY A 61 3.97 12.52 -1.14
C GLY A 61 2.84 12.03 -0.24
N PHE A 62 2.62 10.71 -0.14
CA PHE A 62 1.67 10.18 0.84
C PHE A 62 2.19 10.34 2.26
N ALA A 63 1.32 10.77 3.17
CA ALA A 63 1.62 10.97 4.59
C ALA A 63 1.59 9.66 5.39
N GLY A 64 0.94 8.62 4.86
CA GLY A 64 0.86 7.32 5.51
C GLY A 64 0.42 6.20 4.56
N ILE A 65 0.56 4.97 5.04
CA ILE A 65 0.29 3.76 4.26
C ILE A 65 -0.27 2.66 5.17
N LEU A 66 -1.23 1.90 4.65
CA LEU A 66 -1.78 0.70 5.27
C LEU A 66 -1.25 -0.53 4.52
N ILE A 67 -0.72 -1.50 5.27
CA ILE A 67 -0.25 -2.80 4.77
C ILE A 67 -0.88 -3.89 5.63
N GLU A 68 -1.54 -4.85 4.99
CA GLU A 68 -2.26 -5.91 5.67
C GLU A 68 -1.50 -7.26 5.71
N ASP A 69 -1.93 -8.13 6.62
CA ASP A 69 -1.40 -9.47 6.84
C ASP A 69 -2.15 -10.55 6.05
N GLN A 70 -3.10 -10.19 5.19
CA GLN A 70 -3.80 -11.16 4.36
C GLN A 70 -2.84 -11.91 3.42
N GLU A 71 -3.20 -13.15 3.11
CA GLU A 71 -2.66 -13.88 1.97
C GLU A 71 -3.19 -13.27 0.66
N TRP A 72 -2.39 -13.30 -0.40
CA TRP A 72 -2.84 -12.87 -1.72
C TRP A 72 -3.53 -14.01 -2.49
N PRO A 73 -4.64 -13.75 -3.23
CA PRO A 73 -5.34 -12.49 -3.34
C PRO A 73 -6.10 -12.15 -2.06
N LYS A 74 -6.01 -10.88 -1.66
CA LYS A 74 -6.68 -10.36 -0.48
C LYS A 74 -8.17 -10.12 -0.74
N SER A 75 -8.95 -10.01 0.33
CA SER A 75 -10.37 -9.67 0.26
C SER A 75 -10.69 -8.46 1.13
N CYS A 76 -11.82 -7.80 0.88
CA CYS A 76 -12.27 -6.70 1.72
C CYS A 76 -12.35 -7.11 3.20
N GLY A 77 -11.80 -6.28 4.11
CA GLY A 77 -11.74 -6.55 5.55
C GLY A 77 -13.08 -6.91 6.22
N HIS A 78 -14.21 -6.51 5.64
CA HIS A 78 -15.56 -6.74 6.18
C HIS A 78 -16.27 -7.98 5.61
N VAL A 79 -15.65 -8.69 4.66
CA VAL A 79 -16.28 -9.80 3.95
C VAL A 79 -15.63 -11.12 4.35
N GLY A 80 -16.42 -12.02 4.94
CA GLY A 80 -16.06 -13.42 5.15
C GLY A 80 -14.81 -13.69 5.99
N PRO A 81 -14.46 -14.98 6.16
CA PRO A 81 -13.21 -15.38 6.78
C PRO A 81 -12.03 -15.01 5.88
N LYS A 82 -11.00 -14.41 6.49
CA LYS A 82 -9.76 -14.02 5.82
C LYS A 82 -8.69 -15.06 6.10
N ARG A 83 -7.86 -15.35 5.09
CA ARG A 83 -6.59 -16.04 5.30
C ARG A 83 -5.51 -14.99 5.52
N VAL A 84 -4.71 -15.20 6.54
CA VAL A 84 -3.60 -14.31 6.91
C VAL A 84 -2.32 -15.11 6.93
N VAL A 85 -1.23 -14.45 6.61
CA VAL A 85 0.11 -15.03 6.70
C VAL A 85 0.49 -15.27 8.15
N ASN A 86 1.55 -16.04 8.37
CA ASN A 86 2.09 -16.19 9.71
C ASN A 86 2.65 -14.86 10.25
N LYS A 87 2.79 -14.79 11.57
CA LYS A 87 3.27 -13.58 12.25
C LYS A 87 4.62 -13.10 11.75
N ASP A 88 5.55 -14.01 11.47
CA ASP A 88 6.91 -13.65 11.07
C ASP A 88 6.92 -12.97 9.70
N GLU A 89 6.09 -13.43 8.75
CA GLU A 89 5.90 -12.80 7.46
C GLU A 89 5.23 -11.43 7.58
N ALA A 90 4.17 -11.30 8.39
CA ALA A 90 3.51 -10.03 8.63
C ALA A 90 4.50 -9.00 9.24
N VAL A 91 5.29 -9.42 10.23
CA VAL A 91 6.34 -8.59 10.84
C VAL A 91 7.43 -8.24 9.83
N ALA A 92 7.83 -9.16 8.95
CA ALA A 92 8.82 -8.89 7.92
C ALA A 92 8.36 -7.80 6.93
N ARG A 93 7.07 -7.81 6.54
CA ARG A 93 6.48 -6.74 5.72
C ARG A 93 6.54 -5.39 6.42
N ILE A 94 6.13 -5.34 7.70
CA ILE A 94 6.16 -4.09 8.48
C ILE A 94 7.58 -3.58 8.72
N ARG A 95 8.56 -4.46 9.00
CA ARG A 95 9.97 -4.06 9.11
C ARG A 95 10.47 -3.43 7.82
N ALA A 96 10.24 -4.10 6.68
CA ALA A 96 10.62 -3.57 5.37
C ALA A 96 9.94 -2.22 5.05
N ALA A 97 8.71 -2.01 5.53
CA ALA A 97 8.02 -0.73 5.42
C ALA A 97 8.65 0.37 6.30
N CYS A 98 9.01 0.05 7.54
CA CYS A 98 9.71 0.98 8.42
C CYS A 98 11.10 1.35 7.87
N ASP A 99 11.86 0.36 7.38
CA ASP A 99 13.18 0.60 6.78
C ASP A 99 13.06 1.56 5.58
N ALA A 100 12.10 1.32 4.68
CA ALA A 100 11.83 2.20 3.54
C ALA A 100 11.44 3.63 3.96
N ARG A 101 10.60 3.78 5.00
CA ARG A 101 10.22 5.08 5.54
C ARG A 101 11.44 5.85 6.05
N ASP A 102 12.27 5.19 6.85
CA ASP A 102 13.43 5.82 7.50
C ASP A 102 14.50 6.19 6.46
N GLU A 103 14.71 5.35 5.46
CA GLU A 103 15.59 5.65 4.31
C GLU A 103 15.09 6.86 3.50
N VAL A 104 13.79 6.93 3.20
CA VAL A 104 13.23 8.08 2.47
C VAL A 104 13.34 9.36 3.29
N ALA A 105 12.97 9.34 4.58
CA ALA A 105 13.12 10.46 5.50
C ALA A 105 14.57 11.00 5.52
N ALA A 106 15.56 10.10 5.61
CA ALA A 106 16.97 10.47 5.58
C ALA A 106 17.40 11.12 4.26
N MET A 107 16.80 10.75 3.12
CA MET A 107 17.10 11.32 1.81
C MET A 107 16.39 12.66 1.55
N THR A 108 15.16 12.83 2.03
CA THR A 108 14.31 14.00 1.71
C THR A 108 14.31 15.06 2.81
N GLY A 109 14.81 14.74 4.01
CA GLY A 109 14.76 15.63 5.17
C GLY A 109 13.33 15.81 5.74
N GLN A 110 12.41 14.90 5.37
CA GLN A 110 11.07 14.79 5.96
C GLN A 110 11.08 14.01 7.26
#